data_AF-A0A3B1BMC6-F1
#
_entry.id   AF-A0A3B1BMC6-F1
#
_cell.length_a   1.000
_cell.length_b   1.000
_cell.length_c   1.000
_cell.angle_alpha   90.00
_cell.angle_beta   90.00
_cell.angle_gamma   90.00
#
_symmetry.space_group_name_H-M   'P 1'
#
loop_
_entity.id
_entity.type
_entity.pdbx_description
1 polymer ?
#
loop_
_entity_poly.entity_id
_entity_poly.type
_entity_poly.pdbx_seq_one_letter_code
_entity_poly.pdbx_strand_id
1 'polypeptide(L)'
;EIHASTPLHTDDDISVKIVADKGSISSPGGLVINLPKKADVYAGRDIRNASFIIQNVNEDDRTRITAGRDFRYEIPRLFDGGVQSKDRRLQVSGPGQLILQAGRNIDLGTSAGIESIGNRKNPVLADRGADVIVIAGVKDNVDYAGFSETYVNKSNKYLTAVKAFVDNGVVDFDQETSRSYSTVELNASREQFAGLDEQKQQAFLRELFLHEIRDVGVSSAEAGNDSYQSAYDAIASLFPGSYAGDINLFFSKIHTVDGGNIQLLTPGGGVNAGLATSAGLSKEASDLGIVAQREGRIDAFVRDDFEVNLSRVFTLAGGDIMLFASEGDIDAGRGAKSALAAPPAKFSFDERSNLIVEFPNAIQGSGIRTFASGNGEAGDVYLFAPQGVIDAGDAGIGGNNITLGAPTIIGSANIDIGGVSVGVPTASVSLAAGLTGVSNLSASSNKVAEESTSSIGKLSENSGFGNTPMGFLNVELVGFGGGVSNTVPTTGSNLSSMKKYNK
;
A
#
# COMPACT_ATOMS: atom_id res chain seq x y z
N GLU A 1 -36.97 -1.35 10.58
CA GLU A 1 -35.54 -1.29 10.19
C GLU A 1 -35.05 0.16 10.21
N ILE A 2 -33.74 0.40 10.02
CA ILE A 2 -33.16 1.74 9.82
C ILE A 2 -33.12 2.12 8.31
N HIS A 3 -33.16 1.13 7.43
CA HIS A 3 -33.14 1.28 5.98
C HIS A 3 -34.47 0.81 5.36
N ALA A 4 -34.83 1.36 4.21
CA ALA A 4 -36.02 0.94 3.46
C ALA A 4 -35.73 -0.36 2.68
N SER A 5 -36.76 -1.20 2.50
CA SER A 5 -36.69 -2.48 1.76
C SER A 5 -36.34 -2.34 0.27
N THR A 6 -36.39 -1.11 -0.24
CA THR A 6 -35.85 -0.73 -1.55
C THR A 6 -35.19 0.63 -1.34
N PRO A 7 -33.96 0.86 -1.81
CA PRO A 7 -33.29 2.15 -1.63
C PRO A 7 -34.07 3.27 -2.32
N LEU A 8 -34.29 4.38 -1.62
CA LEU A 8 -35.13 5.50 -2.10
C LEU A 8 -34.66 6.12 -3.43
N HIS A 9 -33.38 5.96 -3.76
CA HIS A 9 -32.71 6.59 -4.90
C HIS A 9 -32.24 5.59 -5.97
N THR A 10 -32.81 4.38 -6.03
CA THR A 10 -32.46 3.40 -7.08
C THR A 10 -32.74 3.95 -8.49
N ASP A 11 -33.87 4.63 -8.69
CA ASP A 11 -34.27 5.21 -9.98
C ASP A 11 -33.84 6.70 -10.14
N ASP A 12 -32.80 7.15 -9.42
CA ASP A 12 -32.43 8.57 -9.29
C ASP A 12 -30.96 8.83 -9.66
N ASP A 13 -30.72 8.93 -10.97
CA ASP A 13 -29.38 9.11 -11.55
C ASP A 13 -28.74 10.49 -11.33
N ILE A 14 -29.42 11.43 -10.68
CA ILE A 14 -28.89 12.78 -10.48
C ILE A 14 -27.98 12.80 -9.25
N SER A 15 -26.66 12.89 -9.44
CA SER A 15 -25.71 13.05 -8.33
C SER A 15 -26.03 14.26 -7.42
N VAL A 16 -25.87 14.09 -6.11
CA VAL A 16 -25.91 15.23 -5.16
C VAL A 16 -24.70 16.13 -5.42
N LYS A 17 -24.92 17.43 -5.69
CA LYS A 17 -23.83 18.36 -5.99
C LYS A 17 -23.49 19.27 -4.80
N ILE A 18 -22.21 19.28 -4.40
CA ILE A 18 -21.68 20.16 -3.35
C ILE A 18 -20.50 20.94 -3.93
N VAL A 19 -20.71 22.24 -4.20
CA VAL A 19 -19.75 23.04 -4.99
C VAL A 19 -19.30 24.28 -4.22
N ALA A 20 -17.99 24.39 -4.02
CA ALA A 20 -17.30 25.59 -3.56
C ALA A 20 -16.39 26.12 -4.69
N ASP A 21 -17.00 26.67 -5.74
CA ASP A 21 -16.40 27.12 -7.02
C ASP A 21 -14.96 27.65 -6.87
N LYS A 22 -14.77 28.77 -6.15
CA LYS A 22 -13.45 29.37 -5.86
C LYS A 22 -12.98 29.16 -4.42
N GLY A 23 -13.70 28.32 -3.69
CA GLY A 23 -13.63 28.19 -2.23
C GLY A 23 -12.95 26.93 -1.73
N SER A 24 -13.00 26.76 -0.42
CA SER A 24 -12.64 25.53 0.28
C SER A 24 -13.87 24.93 0.94
N ILE A 25 -13.95 23.60 1.01
CA ILE A 25 -14.94 22.90 1.84
C ILE A 25 -14.25 22.58 3.17
N SER A 26 -14.62 23.27 4.23
CA SER A 26 -14.02 23.12 5.56
C SER A 26 -14.89 23.73 6.67
N SER A 27 -14.77 23.20 7.88
CA SER A 27 -15.42 23.74 9.10
C SER A 27 -14.43 23.75 10.28
N PRO A 28 -14.45 24.78 11.15
CA PRO A 28 -13.56 24.86 12.32
C PRO A 28 -13.68 23.69 13.31
N GLY A 29 -14.85 23.03 13.38
CA GLY A 29 -15.07 21.83 14.21
C GLY A 29 -14.84 20.49 13.47
N GLY A 30 -14.47 20.54 12.19
CA GLY A 30 -14.77 19.47 11.24
C GLY A 30 -16.18 19.60 10.66
N LEU A 31 -16.38 19.00 9.50
CA LEU A 31 -17.66 18.95 8.78
C LEU A 31 -18.04 17.48 8.58
N VAL A 32 -19.30 17.10 8.76
CA VAL A 32 -19.77 15.74 8.47
C VAL A 32 -20.95 15.83 7.52
N ILE A 33 -20.80 15.23 6.33
CA ILE A 33 -21.79 15.19 5.27
C ILE A 33 -22.24 13.73 5.11
N ASN A 34 -23.53 13.46 5.28
CA ASN A 34 -24.14 12.15 5.06
C ASN A 34 -25.02 12.23 3.81
N LEU A 35 -24.79 11.38 2.79
CA LEU A 35 -25.51 11.39 1.52
C LEU A 35 -26.10 10.01 1.22
N PRO A 36 -27.38 9.91 0.80
CA PRO A 36 -28.07 8.63 0.60
C PRO A 36 -27.91 8.03 -0.81
N LYS A 37 -27.23 8.74 -1.73
CA LYS A 37 -26.96 8.36 -3.12
C LYS A 37 -25.62 8.97 -3.60
N LYS A 38 -25.19 8.61 -4.82
CA LYS A 38 -24.01 9.16 -5.52
C LYS A 38 -23.90 10.69 -5.47
N ALA A 39 -22.67 11.20 -5.44
CA ALA A 39 -22.40 12.63 -5.23
C ALA A 39 -21.20 13.18 -6.01
N ASP A 40 -21.33 14.42 -6.50
CA ASP A 40 -20.27 15.23 -7.07
C ASP A 40 -19.90 16.36 -6.10
N VAL A 41 -18.73 16.27 -5.48
CA VAL A 41 -18.20 17.27 -4.55
C VAL A 41 -17.01 17.97 -5.20
N TYR A 42 -17.07 19.30 -5.30
CA TYR A 42 -16.01 20.12 -5.89
C TYR A 42 -15.65 21.30 -4.99
N ALA A 43 -14.35 21.52 -4.78
CA ALA A 43 -13.82 22.76 -4.21
C ALA A 43 -12.66 23.26 -5.07
N GLY A 44 -12.74 24.48 -5.61
CA GLY A 44 -11.67 25.03 -6.46
C GLY A 44 -10.35 25.30 -5.73
N ARG A 45 -10.34 25.21 -4.40
CA ARG A 45 -9.14 25.22 -3.58
C ARG A 45 -8.99 23.90 -2.83
N ASP A 46 -9.36 23.86 -1.57
CA ASP A 46 -8.98 22.79 -0.64
C ASP A 46 -10.20 22.17 0.02
N ILE A 47 -10.19 20.85 0.22
CA ILE A 47 -11.14 20.16 1.10
C ILE A 47 -10.38 19.85 2.39
N ARG A 48 -10.81 20.43 3.52
CA ARG A 48 -10.15 20.25 4.82
C ARG A 48 -11.13 19.75 5.86
N ASN A 49 -10.78 18.65 6.52
CA ASN A 49 -11.48 18.15 7.70
C ASN A 49 -12.96 17.82 7.50
N ALA A 50 -13.37 17.54 6.26
CA ALA A 50 -14.71 17.11 5.90
C ALA A 50 -14.77 15.58 5.87
N SER A 51 -15.61 15.00 6.72
CA SER A 51 -16.04 13.62 6.60
C SER A 51 -17.18 13.53 5.60
N PHE A 52 -17.12 12.53 4.74
CA PHE A 52 -18.18 12.20 3.80
C PHE A 52 -18.60 10.75 4.07
N ILE A 53 -19.88 10.53 4.28
CA ILE A 53 -20.47 9.21 4.50
C ILE A 53 -21.55 9.07 3.44
N ILE A 54 -21.20 8.41 2.35
CA ILE A 54 -21.95 8.38 1.10
C ILE A 54 -22.41 6.94 0.84
N GLN A 55 -23.53 6.80 0.12
CA GLN A 55 -24.03 5.53 -0.36
C GLN A 55 -24.13 5.60 -1.88
N ASN A 56 -23.45 4.71 -2.58
CA ASN A 56 -23.80 4.35 -3.94
C ASN A 56 -24.93 3.31 -3.87
N VAL A 57 -25.93 3.40 -4.74
CA VAL A 57 -27.09 2.53 -4.78
C VAL A 57 -26.98 1.51 -5.92
N ASN A 58 -26.53 1.96 -7.09
CA ASN A 58 -26.42 1.15 -8.31
C ASN A 58 -24.96 0.78 -8.65
N GLU A 59 -24.75 -0.27 -9.46
CA GLU A 59 -23.39 -0.72 -9.82
C GLU A 59 -22.61 0.28 -10.70
N ASP A 60 -23.29 1.16 -11.42
CA ASP A 60 -22.67 2.22 -12.23
C ASP A 60 -22.61 3.58 -11.53
N ASP A 61 -23.02 3.65 -10.25
CA ASP A 61 -22.94 4.86 -9.44
C ASP A 61 -21.49 5.31 -9.22
N ARG A 62 -21.30 6.63 -9.30
CA ARG A 62 -20.00 7.28 -9.20
C ARG A 62 -20.08 8.43 -8.22
N THR A 63 -19.33 8.30 -7.14
CA THR A 63 -19.13 9.39 -6.18
C THR A 63 -17.76 10.03 -6.45
N ARG A 64 -17.74 11.28 -6.89
CA ARG A 64 -16.51 12.04 -7.18
C ARG A 64 -16.32 13.14 -6.14
N ILE A 65 -15.12 13.23 -5.57
CA ILE A 65 -14.70 14.28 -4.66
C ILE A 65 -13.43 14.91 -5.23
N THR A 66 -13.47 16.20 -5.54
CA THR A 66 -12.38 16.90 -6.23
C THR A 66 -11.98 18.18 -5.49
N ALA A 67 -10.71 18.28 -5.13
CA ALA A 67 -10.08 19.49 -4.60
C ALA A 67 -9.13 20.07 -5.67
N GLY A 68 -9.32 21.32 -6.08
CA GLY A 68 -8.45 22.00 -7.06
C GLY A 68 -7.00 22.21 -6.59
N ARG A 69 -6.71 21.94 -5.32
CA ARG A 69 -5.39 21.91 -4.69
C ARG A 69 -5.25 20.70 -3.76
N ASP A 70 -5.71 20.78 -2.51
CA ASP A 70 -5.35 19.82 -1.48
C ASP A 70 -6.60 19.17 -0.85
N PHE A 71 -6.59 17.86 -0.67
CA PHE A 71 -7.48 17.17 0.28
C PHE A 71 -6.71 16.87 1.56
N ARG A 72 -7.21 17.31 2.72
CA ARG A 72 -6.46 17.19 3.97
C ARG A 72 -7.29 16.88 5.20
N TYR A 73 -6.83 15.90 5.96
CA TYR A 73 -7.14 15.72 7.38
C TYR A 73 -5.96 16.18 8.24
N GLU A 74 -6.24 16.94 9.29
CA GLU A 74 -5.19 17.38 10.23
C GLU A 74 -4.61 16.23 11.07
N ILE A 75 -3.41 16.49 11.60
CA ILE A 75 -2.74 15.74 12.67
C ILE A 75 -2.81 16.61 13.95
N PRO A 76 -3.94 16.67 14.67
CA PRO A 76 -4.05 17.46 15.88
C PRO A 76 -3.15 16.90 16.98
N ARG A 77 -2.51 17.79 17.75
CA ARG A 77 -1.69 17.43 18.91
C ARG A 77 -2.43 17.67 20.22
N LEU A 78 -2.19 16.79 21.18
CA LEU A 78 -2.52 16.96 22.59
C LEU A 78 -1.55 17.94 23.26
N PHE A 79 -1.89 18.40 24.46
CA PHE A 79 -1.09 19.38 25.21
C PHE A 79 0.29 18.84 25.64
N ASP A 80 0.42 17.51 25.78
CA ASP A 80 1.67 16.80 26.04
C ASP A 80 2.53 16.58 24.78
N GLY A 81 2.09 17.07 23.61
CA GLY A 81 2.74 16.89 22.32
C GLY A 81 2.36 15.59 21.60
N GLY A 82 1.63 14.68 22.26
CA GLY A 82 1.10 13.45 21.70
C GLY A 82 0.15 13.72 20.53
N VAL A 83 -0.04 12.73 19.66
CA VAL A 83 -0.90 12.84 18.49
C VAL A 83 -2.31 12.40 18.86
N GLN A 84 -3.33 13.10 18.35
CA GLN A 84 -4.73 12.71 18.55
C GLN A 84 -5.32 12.11 17.25
N SER A 85 -5.84 10.89 17.35
CA SER A 85 -6.69 10.29 16.31
C SER A 85 -8.01 11.06 16.20
N LYS A 86 -8.53 11.24 14.99
CA LYS A 86 -9.84 11.83 14.75
C LYS A 86 -10.67 10.88 13.89
N ASP A 87 -11.92 10.66 14.27
CA ASP A 87 -12.91 9.91 13.47
C ASP A 87 -13.44 10.74 12.29
N ARG A 88 -12.51 11.34 11.54
CA ARG A 88 -12.76 11.93 10.23
C ARG A 88 -12.59 10.81 9.21
N ARG A 89 -13.51 10.69 8.24
CA ARG A 89 -13.49 9.57 7.28
C ARG A 89 -14.13 9.94 5.95
N LEU A 90 -13.67 9.31 4.88
CA LEU A 90 -14.33 9.23 3.60
C LEU A 90 -14.86 7.80 3.43
N GLN A 91 -16.14 7.60 3.66
CA GLN A 91 -16.77 6.28 3.66
C GLN A 91 -17.82 6.18 2.55
N VAL A 92 -17.74 5.13 1.73
CA VAL A 92 -18.76 4.77 0.73
C VAL A 92 -19.40 3.42 1.07
N SER A 93 -20.72 3.33 0.95
CA SER A 93 -21.48 2.07 1.01
C SER A 93 -22.02 1.72 -0.38
N GLY A 94 -22.27 0.44 -0.63
CA GLY A 94 -22.71 -0.08 -1.94
C GLY A 94 -21.60 -0.17 -2.99
N PRO A 95 -21.98 -0.58 -4.22
CA PRO A 95 -21.06 -0.86 -5.33
C PRO A 95 -20.68 0.41 -6.13
N GLY A 96 -20.14 0.26 -7.34
CA GLY A 96 -19.75 1.36 -8.21
C GLY A 96 -18.37 1.93 -7.89
N GLN A 97 -18.19 3.25 -7.98
CA GLN A 97 -16.89 3.89 -7.79
C GLN A 97 -16.93 5.06 -6.79
N LEU A 98 -15.85 5.18 -6.03
CA LEU A 98 -15.47 6.36 -5.26
C LEU A 98 -14.16 6.93 -5.83
N ILE A 99 -14.20 8.15 -6.34
CA ILE A 99 -13.04 8.84 -6.93
C ILE A 99 -12.70 10.05 -6.04
N LEU A 100 -11.56 9.99 -5.34
CA LEU A 100 -10.98 11.14 -4.64
C LEU A 100 -9.84 11.71 -5.48
N GLN A 101 -9.94 12.98 -5.86
CA GLN A 101 -8.96 13.66 -6.70
C GLN A 101 -8.48 14.97 -6.04
N ALA A 102 -7.18 15.22 -6.05
CA ALA A 102 -6.60 16.49 -5.65
C ALA A 102 -5.60 17.03 -6.70
N GLY A 103 -5.69 18.33 -6.97
CA GLY A 103 -4.79 19.05 -7.88
C GLY A 103 -3.35 19.20 -7.41
N ARG A 104 -3.05 18.72 -6.20
CA ARG A 104 -1.75 18.59 -5.53
C ARG A 104 -1.84 17.41 -4.56
N ASN A 105 -1.94 17.63 -3.24
CA ASN A 105 -1.68 16.58 -2.26
C ASN A 105 -2.96 16.02 -1.64
N ILE A 106 -2.91 14.73 -1.27
CA ILE A 106 -3.90 14.05 -0.45
C ILE A 106 -3.21 13.63 0.85
N ASP A 107 -3.55 14.27 1.96
CA ASP A 107 -3.00 13.98 3.30
C ASP A 107 -4.13 13.46 4.19
N LEU A 108 -4.11 12.16 4.50
CA LEU A 108 -5.12 11.53 5.36
C LEU A 108 -4.82 11.69 6.86
N GLY A 109 -3.68 12.29 7.24
CA GLY A 109 -3.34 12.64 8.62
C GLY A 109 -3.55 11.49 9.61
N THR A 110 -4.29 11.77 10.69
CA THR A 110 -4.68 10.79 11.73
C THR A 110 -6.15 10.39 11.64
N SER A 111 -6.73 10.53 10.45
CA SER A 111 -8.14 10.22 10.18
C SER A 111 -8.40 8.71 10.22
N ALA A 112 -9.68 8.30 10.31
CA ALA A 112 -10.09 6.92 10.08
C ALA A 112 -9.96 6.49 8.60
N GLY A 113 -9.62 7.41 7.69
CA GLY A 113 -9.18 7.10 6.34
C GLY A 113 -10.28 7.05 5.30
N ILE A 114 -10.02 6.29 4.23
CA ILE A 114 -10.95 6.01 3.14
C ILE A 114 -11.44 4.56 3.28
N GLU A 115 -12.75 4.34 3.29
CA GLU A 115 -13.35 3.01 3.48
C GLU A 115 -14.50 2.77 2.50
N SER A 116 -14.39 1.75 1.66
CA SER A 116 -15.51 1.16 0.93
C SER A 116 -16.08 -0.01 1.73
N ILE A 117 -17.38 0.04 2.05
CA ILE A 117 -18.01 -0.87 3.02
C ILE A 117 -19.21 -1.66 2.47
N GLY A 118 -19.43 -1.69 1.15
CA GLY A 118 -20.49 -2.49 0.53
C GLY A 118 -21.84 -2.39 1.23
N ASN A 119 -22.48 -3.53 1.50
CA ASN A 119 -23.79 -3.61 2.15
C ASN A 119 -23.73 -3.50 3.69
N ARG A 120 -22.55 -3.40 4.32
CA ARG A 120 -22.36 -3.65 5.76
C ARG A 120 -23.15 -2.72 6.69
N LYS A 121 -23.55 -1.55 6.21
CA LYS A 121 -24.45 -0.63 6.92
C LYS A 121 -25.90 -0.74 6.44
N ASN A 122 -26.12 -0.98 5.16
CA ASN A 122 -27.42 -1.09 4.53
C ASN A 122 -27.49 -2.42 3.74
N PRO A 123 -28.05 -3.50 4.31
CA PRO A 123 -28.01 -4.83 3.73
C PRO A 123 -28.86 -5.02 2.47
N VAL A 124 -29.64 -4.01 2.09
CA VAL A 124 -30.45 -3.98 0.86
C VAL A 124 -29.60 -3.57 -0.37
N LEU A 125 -28.35 -3.15 -0.15
CA LEU A 125 -27.37 -2.93 -1.23
C LEU A 125 -26.73 -4.25 -1.66
N ALA A 126 -26.16 -4.29 -2.86
CA ALA A 126 -25.38 -5.43 -3.34
C ALA A 126 -24.24 -5.81 -2.37
N ASP A 127 -23.93 -7.12 -2.25
CA ASP A 127 -22.81 -7.69 -1.47
C ASP A 127 -21.45 -7.43 -2.15
N ARG A 128 -21.21 -6.17 -2.50
CA ARG A 128 -19.99 -5.68 -3.16
C ARG A 128 -19.72 -4.23 -2.78
N GLY A 129 -18.49 -3.93 -2.42
CA GLY A 129 -17.98 -2.58 -2.22
C GLY A 129 -17.65 -1.87 -3.54
N ALA A 130 -17.77 -0.55 -3.53
CA ALA A 130 -17.27 0.32 -4.59
C ALA A 130 -15.74 0.23 -4.71
N ASP A 131 -15.24 0.36 -5.94
CA ASP A 131 -13.81 0.59 -6.19
C ASP A 131 -13.40 1.97 -5.65
N VAL A 132 -12.18 2.06 -5.09
CA VAL A 132 -11.64 3.28 -4.49
C VAL A 132 -10.47 3.79 -5.32
N ILE A 133 -10.66 4.90 -6.02
CA ILE A 133 -9.66 5.53 -6.88
C ILE A 133 -9.20 6.84 -6.22
N VAL A 134 -7.89 6.98 -6.02
CA VAL A 134 -7.27 8.13 -5.35
C VAL A 134 -6.19 8.71 -6.25
N ILE A 135 -6.35 9.99 -6.65
CA ILE A 135 -5.51 10.64 -7.65
C ILE A 135 -4.96 11.95 -7.08
N ALA A 136 -3.63 12.08 -7.02
CA ALA A 136 -2.95 13.30 -6.58
C ALA A 136 -2.17 13.95 -7.72
N GLY A 137 -1.88 15.24 -7.59
CA GLY A 137 -1.17 16.05 -8.59
C GLY A 137 -1.97 16.39 -9.85
N VAL A 138 -3.26 16.04 -9.93
CA VAL A 138 -4.09 16.11 -11.15
C VAL A 138 -5.27 17.05 -10.98
N LYS A 139 -5.43 17.99 -11.92
CA LYS A 139 -6.58 18.90 -11.99
C LYS A 139 -7.50 18.48 -13.12
N ASP A 140 -7.40 19.14 -14.27
CA ASP A 140 -8.24 18.91 -15.44
C ASP A 140 -7.36 18.69 -16.69
N ASN A 141 -6.18 18.10 -16.48
CA ASN A 141 -5.09 17.99 -17.45
C ASN A 141 -4.63 16.53 -17.69
N VAL A 142 -5.52 15.55 -17.52
CA VAL A 142 -5.29 14.17 -17.97
C VAL A 142 -5.78 14.07 -19.41
N ASP A 143 -4.93 13.61 -20.33
CA ASP A 143 -5.28 13.53 -21.75
C ASP A 143 -5.89 12.17 -22.12
N TYR A 144 -7.07 11.88 -21.55
CA TYR A 144 -7.84 10.69 -21.91
C TYR A 144 -8.17 10.64 -23.41
N ALA A 145 -8.29 11.79 -24.09
CA ALA A 145 -8.56 11.85 -25.52
C ALA A 145 -7.33 11.41 -26.34
N GLY A 146 -6.13 11.93 -26.04
CA GLY A 146 -4.86 11.52 -26.64
C GLY A 146 -4.51 10.06 -26.35
N PHE A 147 -4.78 9.59 -25.12
CA PHE A 147 -4.61 8.19 -24.75
C PHE A 147 -5.55 7.25 -25.52
N SER A 148 -6.85 7.59 -25.60
CA SER A 148 -7.83 6.84 -26.40
C SER A 148 -7.46 6.83 -27.89
N GLU A 149 -7.03 7.96 -28.43
CA GLU A 149 -6.59 8.08 -29.81
C GLU A 149 -5.39 7.16 -30.12
N THR A 150 -4.48 6.98 -29.16
CA THR A 150 -3.30 6.13 -29.28
C THR A 150 -3.67 4.64 -29.12
N TYR A 151 -4.32 4.27 -28.03
CA TYR A 151 -4.50 2.88 -27.60
C TYR A 151 -5.82 2.22 -28.03
N VAL A 152 -6.82 3.01 -28.42
CA VAL A 152 -8.12 2.51 -28.91
C VAL A 152 -8.31 2.80 -30.39
N ASN A 153 -8.06 4.03 -30.86
CA ASN A 153 -8.34 4.38 -32.26
C ASN A 153 -7.25 3.91 -33.24
N LYS A 154 -5.97 4.12 -32.90
CA LYS A 154 -4.82 3.75 -33.76
C LYS A 154 -4.29 2.33 -33.51
N SER A 155 -4.62 1.72 -32.38
CA SER A 155 -4.19 0.36 -32.04
C SER A 155 -5.32 -0.65 -32.19
N ASN A 156 -4.94 -1.89 -32.52
CA ASN A 156 -5.85 -3.05 -32.49
C ASN A 156 -5.60 -3.96 -31.27
N LYS A 157 -4.56 -3.70 -30.45
CA LYS A 157 -4.14 -4.56 -29.31
C LYS A 157 -5.30 -4.84 -28.35
N TYR A 158 -6.17 -3.85 -28.15
CA TYR A 158 -7.17 -3.85 -27.09
C TYR A 158 -8.63 -3.90 -27.56
N LEU A 159 -8.89 -4.08 -28.86
CA LEU A 159 -10.27 -4.00 -29.37
C LEU A 159 -11.20 -5.09 -28.84
N THR A 160 -10.67 -6.26 -28.46
CA THR A 160 -11.44 -7.31 -27.78
C THR A 160 -11.97 -6.83 -26.43
N ALA A 161 -11.12 -6.17 -25.64
CA ALA A 161 -11.50 -5.58 -24.35
C ALA A 161 -12.46 -4.40 -24.52
N VAL A 162 -12.21 -3.52 -25.51
CA VAL A 162 -13.13 -2.42 -25.88
C VAL A 162 -14.50 -2.99 -26.25
N LYS A 163 -14.55 -4.08 -27.02
CA LYS A 163 -15.80 -4.76 -27.40
C LYS A 163 -16.52 -5.34 -26.20
N ALA A 164 -15.84 -6.07 -25.32
CA ALA A 164 -16.45 -6.58 -24.09
C ALA A 164 -17.05 -5.44 -23.26
N PHE A 165 -16.29 -4.37 -23.03
CA PHE A 165 -16.73 -3.21 -22.27
C PHE A 165 -17.95 -2.51 -22.89
N VAL A 166 -18.01 -2.38 -24.23
CA VAL A 166 -19.17 -1.82 -24.94
C VAL A 166 -20.39 -2.75 -24.88
N ASP A 167 -20.20 -4.06 -25.05
CA ASP A 167 -21.29 -5.04 -25.12
C ASP A 167 -21.95 -5.29 -23.74
N ASN A 168 -21.17 -5.30 -22.65
CA ASN A 168 -21.64 -5.71 -21.33
C ASN A 168 -20.98 -5.01 -20.12
N GLY A 169 -20.12 -4.02 -20.34
CA GLY A 169 -19.45 -3.27 -19.26
C GLY A 169 -18.27 -3.99 -18.60
N VAL A 170 -17.92 -5.21 -19.02
CA VAL A 170 -16.78 -5.96 -18.47
C VAL A 170 -15.47 -5.37 -18.99
N VAL A 171 -14.56 -5.05 -18.06
CA VAL A 171 -13.17 -4.72 -18.37
C VAL A 171 -12.35 -5.98 -18.17
N ASP A 172 -11.90 -6.57 -19.28
CA ASP A 172 -11.07 -7.78 -19.28
C ASP A 172 -10.10 -7.70 -20.47
N PHE A 173 -8.81 -7.68 -20.16
CA PHE A 173 -7.72 -7.55 -21.13
C PHE A 173 -6.94 -8.85 -21.33
N ASP A 174 -7.10 -9.83 -20.42
CA ASP A 174 -6.28 -11.04 -20.35
C ASP A 174 -6.99 -12.25 -21.01
N GLN A 175 -8.16 -12.03 -21.62
CA GLN A 175 -8.90 -13.05 -22.37
C GLN A 175 -8.21 -13.45 -23.68
N GLU A 176 -7.72 -14.70 -23.71
CA GLU A 176 -7.78 -15.51 -24.94
C GLU A 176 -9.25 -15.78 -25.30
N THR A 177 -9.95 -14.79 -25.86
CA THR A 177 -11.31 -15.02 -26.35
C THR A 177 -11.26 -16.07 -27.46
N SER A 178 -11.75 -17.29 -27.17
CA SER A 178 -11.91 -18.35 -28.18
C SER A 178 -12.91 -17.97 -29.30
N ARG A 179 -13.58 -16.82 -29.16
CA ARG A 179 -14.30 -16.12 -30.22
C ARG A 179 -13.35 -15.22 -31.01
N SER A 180 -13.12 -15.57 -32.28
CA SER A 180 -12.58 -14.62 -33.25
C SER A 180 -13.68 -13.64 -33.68
N TYR A 181 -13.52 -12.36 -33.37
CA TYR A 181 -14.37 -11.29 -33.91
C TYR A 181 -13.86 -10.83 -35.27
N SER A 182 -14.76 -10.46 -36.17
CA SER A 182 -14.39 -9.84 -37.44
C SER A 182 -13.89 -8.41 -37.25
N THR A 183 -13.05 -7.93 -38.16
CA THR A 183 -12.60 -6.52 -38.18
C THR A 183 -13.76 -5.53 -38.24
N VAL A 184 -14.90 -5.91 -38.82
CA VAL A 184 -16.11 -5.08 -38.88
C VAL A 184 -16.74 -4.92 -37.50
N GLU A 185 -16.88 -6.00 -36.73
CA GLU A 185 -17.41 -5.95 -35.37
C GLU A 185 -16.50 -5.15 -34.43
N LEU A 186 -15.19 -5.34 -34.52
CA LEU A 186 -14.22 -4.63 -33.68
C LEU A 186 -14.18 -3.13 -34.00
N ASN A 187 -14.28 -2.75 -35.28
CA ASN A 187 -14.39 -1.34 -35.68
C ASN A 187 -15.72 -0.71 -35.24
N ALA A 188 -16.84 -1.44 -35.32
CA ALA A 188 -18.13 -0.97 -34.80
C ALA A 188 -18.07 -0.74 -33.28
N SER A 189 -17.44 -1.64 -32.52
CA SER A 189 -17.24 -1.44 -31.07
C SER A 189 -16.32 -0.26 -30.75
N ARG A 190 -15.30 0.05 -31.58
CA ARG A 190 -14.50 1.29 -31.46
C ARG A 190 -15.37 2.54 -31.64
N GLU A 191 -16.22 2.58 -32.67
CA GLU A 191 -17.14 3.70 -32.92
C GLU A 191 -18.16 3.85 -31.78
N GLN A 192 -18.69 2.74 -31.25
CA GLN A 192 -19.58 2.74 -30.09
C GLN A 192 -18.87 3.23 -28.82
N PHE A 193 -17.62 2.83 -28.59
CA PHE A 193 -16.81 3.30 -27.46
C PHE A 193 -16.65 4.82 -27.45
N ALA A 194 -16.33 5.41 -28.61
CA ALA A 194 -16.21 6.87 -28.78
C ALA A 194 -17.53 7.62 -28.52
N GLY A 195 -18.68 6.93 -28.65
CA GLY A 195 -20.02 7.45 -28.33
C GLY A 195 -20.49 7.22 -26.89
N LEU A 196 -19.71 6.55 -26.03
CA LEU A 196 -20.05 6.38 -24.61
C LEU A 196 -19.93 7.70 -23.85
N ASP A 197 -20.61 7.79 -22.70
CA ASP A 197 -20.38 8.88 -21.74
C ASP A 197 -18.90 9.00 -21.36
N GLU A 198 -18.41 10.24 -21.27
CA GLU A 198 -16.99 10.54 -21.04
C GLU A 198 -16.47 9.82 -19.78
N GLN A 199 -17.25 9.73 -18.72
CA GLN A 199 -16.83 9.06 -17.49
C GLN A 199 -16.70 7.54 -17.71
N LYS A 200 -17.55 6.93 -18.53
CA LYS A 200 -17.44 5.50 -18.89
C LYS A 200 -16.17 5.26 -19.70
N GLN A 201 -15.83 6.14 -20.64
CA GLN A 201 -14.55 6.10 -21.36
C GLN A 201 -13.36 6.24 -20.41
N GLN A 202 -13.34 7.28 -19.55
CA GLN A 202 -12.28 7.53 -18.57
C GLN A 202 -12.05 6.35 -17.60
N ALA A 203 -13.12 5.64 -17.21
CA ALA A 203 -13.00 4.43 -16.39
C ALA A 203 -12.23 3.33 -17.13
N PHE A 204 -12.67 2.96 -18.35
CA PHE A 204 -11.99 1.95 -19.16
C PHE A 204 -10.54 2.34 -19.50
N LEU A 205 -10.29 3.60 -19.87
CA LEU A 205 -8.97 4.08 -20.26
C LEU A 205 -7.97 4.10 -19.11
N ARG A 206 -8.44 4.33 -17.87
CA ARG A 206 -7.59 4.22 -16.67
C ARG A 206 -7.18 2.76 -16.41
N GLU A 207 -8.10 1.82 -16.57
CA GLU A 207 -7.80 0.39 -16.46
C GLU A 207 -6.84 -0.08 -17.55
N LEU A 208 -7.06 0.39 -18.78
CA LEU A 208 -6.20 0.13 -19.92
C LEU A 208 -4.77 0.66 -19.71
N PHE A 209 -4.63 1.83 -19.08
CA PHE A 209 -3.33 2.40 -18.71
C PHE A 209 -2.59 1.53 -17.67
N LEU A 210 -3.27 1.12 -16.60
CA LEU A 210 -2.70 0.25 -15.57
C LEU A 210 -2.32 -1.13 -16.15
N HIS A 211 -3.13 -1.65 -17.07
CA HIS A 211 -2.84 -2.89 -17.80
C HIS A 211 -1.60 -2.78 -18.71
N GLU A 212 -1.50 -1.73 -19.53
CA GLU A 212 -0.33 -1.54 -20.42
C GLU A 212 0.98 -1.43 -19.64
N ILE A 213 1.03 -0.66 -18.55
CA ILE A 213 2.28 -0.53 -17.76
C ILE A 213 2.62 -1.84 -17.02
N ARG A 214 1.62 -2.63 -16.60
CA ARG A 214 1.82 -3.97 -16.02
C ARG A 214 2.41 -4.92 -17.06
N ASP A 215 1.79 -5.03 -18.24
CA ASP A 215 2.22 -5.92 -19.32
C ASP A 215 3.63 -5.61 -19.83
N VAL A 216 3.96 -4.32 -19.98
CA VAL A 216 5.31 -3.88 -20.35
C VAL A 216 6.31 -4.21 -19.24
N GLY A 217 5.93 -4.06 -17.97
CA GLY A 217 6.76 -4.45 -16.83
C GLY A 217 7.02 -5.96 -16.79
N VAL A 218 5.98 -6.79 -16.93
CA VAL A 218 6.09 -8.26 -16.96
C VAL A 218 7.02 -8.70 -18.09
N SER A 219 6.75 -8.25 -19.32
CA SER A 219 7.55 -8.63 -20.49
C SER A 219 9.01 -8.15 -20.42
N SER A 220 9.28 -6.99 -19.81
CA SER A 220 10.64 -6.50 -19.56
C SER A 220 11.37 -7.34 -18.51
N ALA A 221 10.69 -7.69 -17.41
CA ALA A 221 11.24 -8.53 -16.34
C ALA A 221 11.51 -9.97 -16.81
N GLU A 222 10.61 -10.58 -17.58
CA GLU A 222 10.78 -11.91 -18.19
C GLU A 222 11.94 -11.94 -19.19
N ALA A 223 12.07 -10.90 -20.01
CA ALA A 223 13.14 -10.78 -21.00
C ALA A 223 14.49 -10.33 -20.39
N GLY A 224 14.52 -10.01 -19.10
CA GLY A 224 15.72 -9.59 -18.36
C GLY A 224 16.37 -8.32 -18.92
N ASN A 225 15.57 -7.35 -19.34
CA ASN A 225 16.05 -6.11 -19.97
C ASN A 225 15.22 -4.88 -19.59
N ASP A 226 15.74 -3.70 -19.89
CA ASP A 226 15.16 -2.41 -19.48
C ASP A 226 14.16 -1.84 -20.51
N SER A 227 13.33 -2.67 -21.17
CA SER A 227 12.45 -2.26 -22.29
C SER A 227 11.17 -1.50 -21.90
N TYR A 228 11.26 -0.58 -20.94
CA TYR A 228 10.11 0.16 -20.40
C TYR A 228 9.59 1.30 -21.28
N GLN A 229 10.15 1.51 -22.49
CA GLN A 229 9.78 2.65 -23.35
C GLN A 229 8.28 2.72 -23.63
N SER A 230 7.62 1.59 -23.92
CA SER A 230 6.17 1.56 -24.16
C SER A 230 5.35 2.00 -22.94
N ALA A 231 5.82 1.72 -21.72
CA ALA A 231 5.19 2.20 -20.49
C ALA A 231 5.40 3.70 -20.32
N TYR A 232 6.61 4.22 -20.61
CA TYR A 232 6.85 5.66 -20.62
C TYR A 232 6.03 6.40 -21.69
N ASP A 233 5.82 5.79 -22.87
CA ASP A 233 4.96 6.32 -23.92
C ASP A 233 3.48 6.32 -23.48
N ALA A 234 3.02 5.27 -22.77
CA ALA A 234 1.68 5.21 -22.17
C ALA A 234 1.48 6.31 -21.12
N ILE A 235 2.47 6.50 -20.23
CA ILE A 235 2.49 7.54 -19.21
C ILE A 235 2.46 8.93 -19.87
N ALA A 236 3.32 9.19 -20.85
CA ALA A 236 3.36 10.48 -21.55
C ALA A 236 2.10 10.76 -22.38
N SER A 237 1.42 9.72 -22.87
CA SER A 237 0.17 9.82 -23.63
C SER A 237 -1.03 10.18 -22.73
N LEU A 238 -1.14 9.58 -21.53
CA LEU A 238 -2.21 9.90 -20.57
C LEU A 238 -1.89 11.16 -19.73
N PHE A 239 -0.62 11.39 -19.44
CA PHE A 239 -0.10 12.44 -18.57
C PHE A 239 0.97 13.30 -19.28
N PRO A 240 0.63 14.05 -20.35
CA PRO A 240 1.59 14.84 -21.14
C PRO A 240 2.09 16.14 -20.46
N GLY A 241 1.56 16.48 -19.29
CA GLY A 241 1.91 17.69 -18.54
C GLY A 241 2.99 17.51 -17.47
N SER A 242 3.24 18.57 -16.71
CA SER A 242 3.92 18.47 -15.41
C SER A 242 2.88 18.33 -14.30
N TYR A 243 3.00 17.29 -13.50
CA TYR A 243 2.18 17.00 -12.33
C TYR A 243 3.03 17.17 -11.08
N ALA A 244 2.40 17.44 -9.95
CA ALA A 244 3.09 17.54 -8.66
C ALA A 244 2.10 17.28 -7.54
N GLY A 245 2.26 16.16 -6.83
CA GLY A 245 1.48 15.91 -5.62
C GLY A 245 1.44 14.46 -5.14
N ASP A 246 1.43 14.31 -3.83
CA ASP A 246 1.64 13.05 -3.12
C ASP A 246 0.37 12.55 -2.41
N ILE A 247 0.29 11.24 -2.17
CA ILE A 247 -0.73 10.62 -1.30
C ILE A 247 -0.06 10.14 0.00
N ASN A 248 -0.53 10.63 1.14
CA ASN A 248 0.09 10.38 2.45
C ASN A 248 -0.92 9.75 3.43
N LEU A 249 -0.57 8.59 3.99
CA LEU A 249 -1.41 7.79 4.88
C LEU A 249 -0.83 7.63 6.30
N PHE A 250 0.12 8.47 6.73
CA PHE A 250 0.92 8.34 7.97
C PHE A 250 0.28 7.58 9.15
N PHE A 251 -0.93 7.99 9.57
CA PHE A 251 -1.71 7.34 10.63
C PHE A 251 -3.14 7.05 10.17
N SER A 252 -3.30 6.54 8.95
CA SER A 252 -4.58 6.34 8.29
C SER A 252 -4.58 5.12 7.36
N LYS A 253 -5.68 4.92 6.65
CA LYS A 253 -5.92 3.75 5.82
C LYS A 253 -6.72 4.04 4.55
N ILE A 254 -6.60 3.15 3.58
CA ILE A 254 -7.49 3.04 2.41
C ILE A 254 -7.91 1.57 2.32
N HIS A 255 -9.16 1.27 2.70
CA HIS A 255 -9.65 -0.12 2.76
C HIS A 255 -10.88 -0.34 1.87
N THR A 256 -10.93 -1.49 1.21
CA THR A 256 -12.15 -2.07 0.63
C THR A 256 -12.55 -3.28 1.46
N VAL A 257 -13.64 -3.17 2.21
CA VAL A 257 -14.09 -4.20 3.18
C VAL A 257 -14.84 -5.33 2.49
N ASP A 258 -15.64 -4.99 1.48
CA ASP A 258 -16.63 -5.88 0.90
C ASP A 258 -16.32 -6.18 -0.57
N GLY A 259 -15.04 -6.26 -0.87
CA GLY A 259 -14.50 -6.27 -2.24
C GLY A 259 -14.49 -4.88 -2.86
N GLY A 260 -14.03 -4.83 -4.10
CA GLY A 260 -13.71 -3.59 -4.81
C GLY A 260 -12.21 -3.30 -4.78
N ASN A 261 -11.73 -2.73 -5.87
CA ASN A 261 -10.31 -2.50 -6.13
C ASN A 261 -9.83 -1.18 -5.50
N ILE A 262 -8.52 -1.03 -5.29
CA ILE A 262 -7.91 0.22 -4.84
C ILE A 262 -6.93 0.69 -5.90
N GLN A 263 -7.07 1.93 -6.38
CA GLN A 263 -6.20 2.52 -7.40
C GLN A 263 -5.58 3.82 -6.90
N LEU A 264 -4.26 3.92 -6.95
CA LEU A 264 -3.50 5.10 -6.51
C LEU A 264 -2.73 5.67 -7.72
N LEU A 265 -2.96 6.94 -8.06
CA LEU A 265 -2.30 7.59 -9.20
C LEU A 265 -1.62 8.90 -8.77
N THR A 266 -0.30 8.95 -8.85
CA THR A 266 0.52 10.14 -8.54
C THR A 266 1.53 10.43 -9.67
N PRO A 267 1.08 10.87 -10.86
CA PRO A 267 1.92 11.08 -12.06
C PRO A 267 3.03 12.14 -11.92
N GLY A 268 3.22 12.72 -10.75
CA GLY A 268 4.29 13.67 -10.43
C GLY A 268 4.65 13.71 -8.95
N GLY A 269 4.42 12.62 -8.22
CA GLY A 269 4.67 12.52 -6.78
C GLY A 269 4.74 11.07 -6.33
N GLY A 270 4.88 10.88 -5.02
CA GLY A 270 4.96 9.56 -4.38
C GLY A 270 3.72 9.16 -3.57
N VAL A 271 3.77 7.95 -3.03
CA VAL A 271 2.79 7.40 -2.09
C VAL A 271 3.50 6.96 -0.81
N ASN A 272 3.09 7.49 0.34
CA ASN A 272 3.52 7.03 1.66
C ASN A 272 2.34 6.31 2.35
N ALA A 273 2.42 4.99 2.50
CA ALA A 273 1.36 4.14 3.05
C ALA A 273 1.34 4.05 4.59
N GLY A 274 2.23 4.75 5.31
CA GLY A 274 2.21 4.87 6.76
C GLY A 274 3.52 5.36 7.38
N LEU A 275 3.52 5.62 8.69
CA LEU A 275 4.65 6.27 9.36
C LEU A 275 5.80 5.31 9.74
N ALA A 276 7.03 5.82 9.67
CA ALA A 276 8.27 5.16 10.09
C ALA A 276 8.43 4.90 11.61
N THR A 277 7.56 5.44 12.48
CA THR A 277 7.62 5.24 13.94
C THR A 277 6.22 5.21 14.58
N SER A 278 6.07 4.44 15.65
CA SER A 278 4.82 4.31 16.43
C SER A 278 4.76 5.21 17.67
N ALA A 279 5.75 6.10 17.87
CA ALA A 279 5.86 6.91 19.08
C ALA A 279 4.82 8.05 19.10
N GLY A 280 3.88 7.99 20.04
CA GLY A 280 2.96 9.08 20.35
C GLY A 280 1.55 8.97 19.77
N LEU A 281 1.17 7.86 19.12
CA LEU A 281 -0.21 7.52 18.79
C LEU A 281 -0.47 6.02 18.99
N SER A 282 -1.47 5.68 19.81
CA SER A 282 -2.03 4.33 19.82
C SER A 282 -3.12 4.25 18.75
N LYS A 283 -2.76 3.77 17.56
CA LYS A 283 -3.71 3.23 16.60
C LYS A 283 -3.49 1.72 16.50
N GLU A 284 -4.58 0.97 16.44
CA GLU A 284 -4.51 -0.45 16.16
C GLU A 284 -3.94 -0.67 14.76
N ALA A 285 -3.16 -1.74 14.59
CA ALA A 285 -2.57 -2.05 13.30
C ALA A 285 -3.63 -2.31 12.21
N SER A 286 -4.85 -2.70 12.58
CA SER A 286 -6.00 -2.87 11.69
C SER A 286 -6.62 -1.54 11.20
N ASP A 287 -6.17 -0.38 11.71
CA ASP A 287 -6.58 0.96 11.28
C ASP A 287 -5.52 1.67 10.41
N LEU A 288 -4.54 0.92 9.88
CA LEU A 288 -3.38 1.44 9.14
C LEU A 288 -3.11 0.64 7.85
N GLY A 289 -2.79 1.38 6.77
CA GLY A 289 -2.32 0.85 5.50
C GLY A 289 -3.38 0.76 4.41
N ILE A 290 -3.05 0.06 3.33
CA ILE A 290 -3.91 -0.11 2.16
C ILE A 290 -4.33 -1.59 2.13
N VAL A 291 -5.64 -1.89 2.22
CA VAL A 291 -6.10 -3.27 2.38
C VAL A 291 -7.41 -3.57 1.64
N ALA A 292 -7.38 -4.53 0.73
CA ALA A 292 -8.59 -5.19 0.21
C ALA A 292 -8.89 -6.42 1.09
N GLN A 293 -10.03 -6.43 1.79
CA GLN A 293 -10.38 -7.46 2.79
C GLN A 293 -11.12 -8.67 2.19
N ARG A 294 -11.82 -8.46 1.07
CA ARG A 294 -12.35 -9.50 0.17
C ARG A 294 -11.69 -9.31 -1.20
N GLU A 295 -12.15 -10.04 -2.21
CA GLU A 295 -11.63 -9.98 -3.58
C GLU A 295 -11.58 -8.54 -4.14
N GLY A 296 -10.38 -8.11 -4.52
CA GLY A 296 -10.09 -6.80 -5.07
C GLY A 296 -8.58 -6.60 -5.18
N ARG A 297 -8.12 -6.08 -6.32
CA ARG A 297 -6.69 -5.80 -6.56
C ARG A 297 -6.30 -4.42 -6.02
N ILE A 298 -5.00 -4.20 -5.84
CA ILE A 298 -4.41 -2.90 -5.49
C ILE A 298 -3.44 -2.50 -6.59
N ASP A 299 -3.78 -1.44 -7.34
CA ASP A 299 -2.92 -0.87 -8.37
C ASP A 299 -2.35 0.48 -7.90
N ALA A 300 -1.06 0.73 -8.11
CA ALA A 300 -0.47 2.05 -7.90
C ALA A 300 0.47 2.42 -9.05
N PHE A 301 0.27 3.62 -9.61
CA PHE A 301 1.25 4.28 -10.47
C PHE A 301 1.75 5.55 -9.78
N VAL A 302 3.06 5.61 -9.54
CA VAL A 302 3.74 6.74 -8.91
C VAL A 302 4.90 7.20 -9.80
N ARG A 303 5.25 8.48 -9.75
CA ARG A 303 6.46 8.97 -10.41
C ARG A 303 7.69 8.72 -9.54
N ASP A 304 7.61 9.22 -8.31
CA ASP A 304 8.66 9.14 -7.30
C ASP A 304 8.51 7.83 -6.51
N ASP A 305 8.61 7.87 -5.18
CA ASP A 305 8.70 6.66 -4.36
C ASP A 305 7.34 6.09 -3.91
N PHE A 306 7.28 4.78 -3.70
CA PHE A 306 6.21 4.10 -2.98
C PHE A 306 6.75 3.52 -1.66
N GLU A 307 6.44 4.16 -0.53
CA GLU A 307 6.95 3.78 0.80
C GLU A 307 5.89 3.10 1.68
N VAL A 308 6.13 1.87 2.13
CA VAL A 308 5.26 1.16 3.08
C VAL A 308 5.64 1.40 4.55
N ASN A 309 6.91 1.72 4.85
CA ASN A 309 7.38 2.02 6.21
C ASN A 309 7.05 0.92 7.24
N LEU A 310 6.27 1.19 8.29
CA LEU A 310 5.81 0.19 9.28
C LEU A 310 4.39 -0.35 8.98
N SER A 311 3.84 0.03 7.83
CA SER A 311 2.45 -0.21 7.41
C SER A 311 2.31 -1.49 6.59
N ARG A 312 1.26 -1.58 5.77
CA ARG A 312 0.97 -2.70 4.89
C ARG A 312 0.23 -2.28 3.63
N VAL A 313 0.41 -3.07 2.57
CA VAL A 313 -0.36 -3.05 1.33
C VAL A 313 -0.77 -4.49 1.03
N PHE A 314 -1.99 -4.86 1.40
CA PHE A 314 -2.44 -6.26 1.41
C PHE A 314 -3.74 -6.52 0.67
N THR A 315 -3.83 -7.65 -0.03
CA THR A 315 -5.08 -8.26 -0.48
C THR A 315 -5.32 -9.55 0.31
N LEU A 316 -6.47 -9.68 0.97
CA LEU A 316 -6.71 -10.74 1.97
C LEU A 316 -7.52 -11.94 1.46
N ALA A 317 -7.93 -11.93 0.19
CA ALA A 317 -8.83 -12.94 -0.39
C ALA A 317 -8.66 -13.07 -1.91
N GLY A 318 -7.42 -13.28 -2.35
CA GLY A 318 -7.04 -13.13 -3.75
C GLY A 318 -6.99 -11.65 -4.17
N GLY A 319 -6.87 -11.41 -5.47
CA GLY A 319 -6.65 -10.08 -6.02
C GLY A 319 -5.18 -9.66 -5.97
N ASP A 320 -4.69 -9.11 -7.07
CA ASP A 320 -3.25 -8.86 -7.28
C ASP A 320 -2.81 -7.54 -6.63
N ILE A 321 -1.50 -7.35 -6.52
CA ILE A 321 -0.89 -6.05 -6.21
C ILE A 321 0.05 -5.67 -7.35
N MET A 322 -0.23 -4.55 -8.02
CA MET A 322 0.65 -3.98 -9.03
C MET A 322 1.11 -2.58 -8.60
N LEU A 323 2.41 -2.39 -8.39
CA LEU A 323 3.00 -1.08 -8.09
C LEU A 323 4.04 -0.74 -9.16
N PHE A 324 3.92 0.43 -9.77
CA PHE A 324 4.84 0.96 -10.78
C PHE A 324 5.36 2.33 -10.34
N ALA A 325 6.66 2.42 -10.07
CA ALA A 325 7.39 3.66 -9.79
C ALA A 325 8.25 4.02 -11.01
N SER A 326 7.96 5.14 -11.69
CA SER A 326 8.61 5.42 -12.99
C SER A 326 10.02 5.97 -12.89
N GLU A 327 10.31 6.73 -11.84
CA GLU A 327 11.60 7.40 -11.57
C GLU A 327 12.16 7.09 -10.15
N GLY A 328 11.32 6.68 -9.19
CA GLY A 328 11.71 6.39 -7.81
C GLY A 328 11.67 4.91 -7.39
N ASP A 329 11.73 4.70 -6.07
CA ASP A 329 11.91 3.39 -5.43
C ASP A 329 10.58 2.77 -4.92
N ILE A 330 10.58 1.46 -4.66
CA ILE A 330 9.50 0.75 -3.97
C ILE A 330 10.07 0.11 -2.68
N ASP A 331 9.73 0.67 -1.52
CA ASP A 331 10.15 0.15 -0.20
C ASP A 331 8.97 -0.55 0.50
N ALA A 332 9.04 -1.89 0.60
CA ALA A 332 8.09 -2.69 1.36
C ALA A 332 8.23 -2.48 2.89
N GLY A 333 9.30 -1.86 3.36
CA GLY A 333 9.40 -1.28 4.68
C GLY A 333 9.95 -2.20 5.77
N ARG A 334 9.92 -1.70 7.00
CA ARG A 334 10.62 -2.26 8.18
C ARG A 334 9.67 -2.66 9.32
N GLY A 335 8.37 -2.76 9.05
CA GLY A 335 7.40 -3.28 10.00
C GLY A 335 7.59 -4.78 10.26
N ALA A 336 7.22 -5.25 11.46
CA ALA A 336 7.45 -6.64 11.83
C ALA A 336 6.53 -7.62 11.05
N LYS A 337 7.12 -8.67 10.44
CA LYS A 337 6.37 -9.75 9.77
C LYS A 337 5.31 -10.43 10.66
N SER A 338 5.53 -10.43 11.98
CA SER A 338 4.65 -11.02 13.00
C SER A 338 3.66 -10.05 13.64
N ALA A 339 3.47 -8.84 13.09
CA ALA A 339 2.54 -7.84 13.62
C ALA A 339 1.07 -8.32 13.47
N LEU A 340 0.55 -9.03 14.47
CA LEU A 340 -0.83 -9.50 14.50
C LEU A 340 -1.80 -8.34 14.70
N ALA A 341 -2.75 -8.19 13.78
CA ALA A 341 -3.82 -7.22 13.84
C ALA A 341 -5.15 -7.93 13.55
N ALA A 342 -5.78 -8.48 14.59
CA ALA A 342 -7.14 -8.99 14.49
C ALA A 342 -8.12 -7.80 14.42
N PRO A 343 -8.84 -7.57 13.31
CA PRO A 343 -9.85 -6.52 13.27
C PRO A 343 -11.00 -6.88 14.22
N PRO A 344 -11.66 -5.90 14.86
CA PRO A 344 -12.83 -6.17 15.68
C PRO A 344 -13.94 -6.81 14.83
N ALA A 345 -14.73 -7.69 15.46
CA ALA A 345 -15.88 -8.32 14.82
C ALA A 345 -16.86 -7.27 14.29
N LYS A 346 -17.28 -7.42 13.03
CA LYS A 346 -18.23 -6.53 12.37
C LYS A 346 -19.63 -7.11 12.53
N PHE A 347 -20.47 -6.35 13.23
CA PHE A 347 -21.89 -6.66 13.40
C PHE A 347 -22.67 -6.01 12.26
N SER A 348 -23.38 -6.84 11.50
CA SER A 348 -24.28 -6.44 10.42
C SER A 348 -25.61 -7.19 10.58
N PHE A 349 -26.62 -6.84 9.80
CA PHE A 349 -27.90 -7.54 9.79
C PHE A 349 -28.19 -8.00 8.36
N ASP A 350 -28.79 -9.17 8.18
CA ASP A 350 -29.28 -9.57 6.86
C ASP A 350 -30.60 -8.83 6.51
N GLU A 351 -31.08 -9.02 5.27
CA GLU A 351 -32.39 -8.49 4.81
C GLU A 351 -33.58 -8.93 5.68
N ARG A 352 -33.41 -9.98 6.50
CA ARG A 352 -34.43 -10.55 7.40
C ARG A 352 -34.23 -10.10 8.85
N SER A 353 -33.35 -9.11 9.09
CA SER A 353 -32.97 -8.59 10.41
C SER A 353 -32.31 -9.59 11.37
N ASN A 354 -31.73 -10.69 10.86
CA ASN A 354 -30.88 -11.58 11.66
C ASN A 354 -29.49 -10.94 11.84
N LEU A 355 -28.92 -11.06 13.03
CA LEU A 355 -27.57 -10.57 13.32
C LEU A 355 -26.52 -11.45 12.63
N ILE A 356 -25.81 -10.89 11.64
CA ILE A 356 -24.58 -11.47 11.08
C ILE A 356 -23.40 -10.90 11.86
N VAL A 357 -22.63 -11.80 12.50
CA VAL A 357 -21.34 -11.46 13.11
C VAL A 357 -20.24 -11.96 12.18
N GLU A 358 -19.60 -11.04 11.46
CA GLU A 358 -18.40 -11.38 10.69
C GLU A 358 -17.16 -11.12 11.52
N PHE A 359 -16.23 -12.07 11.52
CA PHE A 359 -14.88 -11.90 12.03
C PHE A 359 -13.96 -11.74 10.82
N PRO A 360 -13.53 -10.51 10.47
CA PRO A 360 -12.58 -10.33 9.37
C PRO A 360 -11.29 -11.09 9.67
N ASN A 361 -10.65 -11.62 8.64
CA ASN A 361 -9.40 -12.36 8.77
C ASN A 361 -8.37 -11.55 9.58
N ALA A 362 -7.72 -12.20 10.55
CA ALA A 362 -6.67 -11.57 11.34
C ALA A 362 -5.50 -11.21 10.41
N ILE A 363 -5.24 -9.91 10.29
CA ILE A 363 -4.22 -9.39 9.38
C ILE A 363 -2.86 -9.62 10.04
N GLN A 364 -1.97 -10.37 9.39
CA GLN A 364 -0.65 -10.65 9.94
C GLN A 364 0.43 -9.88 9.19
N GLY A 365 1.18 -9.08 9.94
CA GLY A 365 2.42 -8.45 9.49
C GLY A 365 2.30 -7.05 8.90
N SER A 366 3.36 -6.72 8.18
CA SER A 366 3.61 -5.47 7.47
C SER A 366 4.12 -5.80 6.06
N GLY A 367 4.28 -4.80 5.20
CA GLY A 367 4.87 -4.97 3.87
C GLY A 367 3.85 -5.14 2.76
N ILE A 368 4.28 -5.73 1.64
CA ILE A 368 3.47 -5.90 0.42
C ILE A 368 3.14 -7.39 0.29
N ARG A 369 1.90 -7.79 0.54
CA ARG A 369 1.50 -9.21 0.49
C ARG A 369 0.09 -9.48 -0.02
N THR A 370 -0.05 -10.45 -0.90
CA THR A 370 -1.35 -11.06 -1.23
C THR A 370 -1.56 -12.32 -0.38
N PHE A 371 -2.82 -12.63 -0.09
CA PHE A 371 -3.22 -13.81 0.69
C PHE A 371 -4.44 -14.49 0.07
N ALA A 372 -4.49 -15.82 0.19
CA ALA A 372 -5.66 -16.63 -0.13
C ALA A 372 -6.77 -16.47 0.92
N SER A 373 -8.02 -16.70 0.52
CA SER A 373 -9.15 -16.87 1.44
C SER A 373 -9.92 -18.15 1.12
N GLY A 374 -10.24 -18.92 2.16
CA GLY A 374 -10.92 -20.22 2.03
C GLY A 374 -10.11 -21.20 1.17
N ASN A 375 -10.70 -21.61 0.04
CA ASN A 375 -10.08 -22.51 -0.95
C ASN A 375 -9.58 -21.76 -2.21
N GLY A 376 -9.59 -20.43 -2.21
CA GLY A 376 -9.03 -19.62 -3.31
C GLY A 376 -7.49 -19.59 -3.26
N GLU A 377 -6.88 -19.06 -4.32
CA GLU A 377 -5.43 -18.78 -4.36
C GLU A 377 -5.14 -17.36 -3.84
N ALA A 378 -3.87 -17.10 -3.51
CA ALA A 378 -3.41 -15.72 -3.31
C ALA A 378 -3.26 -15.04 -4.67
N GLY A 379 -3.38 -13.71 -4.72
CA GLY A 379 -3.09 -12.96 -5.94
C GLY A 379 -1.61 -12.91 -6.26
N ASP A 380 -1.28 -12.37 -7.43
CA ASP A 380 0.09 -12.16 -7.88
C ASP A 380 0.61 -10.77 -7.45
N VAL A 381 1.95 -10.64 -7.41
CA VAL A 381 2.64 -9.38 -7.06
C VAL A 381 3.51 -8.93 -8.21
N TYR A 382 3.25 -7.73 -8.72
CA TYR A 382 3.94 -7.10 -9.83
C TYR A 382 4.55 -5.78 -9.36
N LEU A 383 5.88 -5.70 -9.19
CA LEU A 383 6.56 -4.49 -8.73
C LEU A 383 7.58 -4.04 -9.77
N PHE A 384 7.45 -2.79 -10.23
CA PHE A 384 8.30 -2.22 -11.27
C PHE A 384 8.87 -0.88 -10.81
N ALA A 385 10.19 -0.79 -10.73
CA ALA A 385 10.94 0.44 -10.44
C ALA A 385 12.09 0.58 -11.46
N PRO A 386 11.81 0.94 -12.73
CA PRO A 386 12.77 0.77 -13.83
C PRO A 386 14.03 1.65 -13.74
N GLN A 387 13.98 2.74 -12.96
CA GLN A 387 15.13 3.62 -12.68
C GLN A 387 15.59 3.56 -11.22
N GLY A 388 14.90 2.78 -10.38
CA GLY A 388 15.06 2.79 -8.93
C GLY A 388 15.40 1.42 -8.35
N VAL A 389 14.97 1.21 -7.11
CA VAL A 389 15.25 0.04 -6.28
C VAL A 389 13.93 -0.54 -5.78
N ILE A 390 13.83 -1.87 -5.78
CA ILE A 390 12.79 -2.58 -5.01
C ILE A 390 13.45 -3.12 -3.74
N ASP A 391 13.12 -2.56 -2.58
CA ASP A 391 13.57 -3.08 -1.28
C ASP A 391 12.43 -3.87 -0.61
N ALA A 392 12.67 -5.15 -0.36
CA ALA A 392 11.77 -5.97 0.43
C ALA A 392 11.76 -5.59 1.94
N GLY A 393 12.79 -4.87 2.39
CA GLY A 393 12.98 -4.46 3.78
C GLY A 393 12.92 -5.62 4.76
N ASP A 394 12.59 -5.34 6.03
CA ASP A 394 12.32 -6.38 7.03
C ASP A 394 10.87 -6.89 6.99
N ALA A 395 9.96 -6.07 6.46
CA ALA A 395 8.54 -6.39 6.36
C ALA A 395 8.27 -7.48 5.31
N GLY A 396 9.01 -7.46 4.22
CA GLY A 396 8.97 -8.45 3.14
C GLY A 396 7.89 -8.19 2.09
N ILE A 397 8.08 -8.88 0.97
CA ILE A 397 7.17 -8.95 -0.18
C ILE A 397 6.68 -10.39 -0.27
N GLY A 398 5.43 -10.66 -0.64
CA GLY A 398 4.96 -12.05 -0.78
C GLY A 398 3.66 -12.20 -1.55
N GLY A 399 3.48 -13.34 -2.21
CA GLY A 399 2.26 -13.63 -2.96
C GLY A 399 2.31 -14.98 -3.63
N ASN A 400 1.40 -15.22 -4.58
CA ASN A 400 1.42 -16.44 -5.39
C ASN A 400 2.60 -16.38 -6.38
N ASN A 401 2.41 -15.80 -7.57
CA ASN A 401 3.54 -15.45 -8.44
C ASN A 401 4.08 -14.06 -8.08
N ILE A 402 5.38 -13.85 -8.27
CA ILE A 402 6.06 -12.58 -7.97
C ILE A 402 6.92 -12.17 -9.17
N THR A 403 6.58 -11.04 -9.80
CA THR A 403 7.33 -10.46 -10.91
C THR A 403 7.91 -9.12 -10.48
N LEU A 404 9.24 -9.03 -10.46
CA LEU A 404 9.97 -7.81 -10.09
C LEU A 404 10.77 -7.28 -11.28
N GLY A 405 10.69 -5.98 -11.54
CA GLY A 405 11.47 -5.32 -12.58
C GLY A 405 12.12 -4.05 -12.05
N ALA A 406 13.40 -4.14 -11.67
CA ALA A 406 14.21 -2.99 -11.25
C ALA A 406 15.71 -3.26 -11.48
N PRO A 407 16.54 -2.22 -11.72
CA PRO A 407 18.00 -2.33 -11.79
C PRO A 407 18.65 -2.91 -10.53
N THR A 408 18.02 -2.77 -9.37
CA THR A 408 18.50 -3.34 -8.10
C THR A 408 17.32 -3.80 -7.24
N ILE A 409 17.46 -4.99 -6.66
CA ILE A 409 16.48 -5.58 -5.74
C ILE A 409 17.20 -5.93 -4.43
N ILE A 410 16.72 -5.39 -3.31
CA ILE A 410 17.29 -5.55 -1.97
C ILE A 410 16.38 -6.48 -1.15
N GLY A 411 16.99 -7.24 -0.23
CA GLY A 411 16.24 -8.07 0.70
C GLY A 411 15.59 -9.31 0.07
N SER A 412 16.19 -9.93 -0.95
CA SER A 412 15.59 -11.13 -1.60
C SER A 412 15.29 -12.30 -0.66
N ALA A 413 15.99 -12.39 0.48
CA ALA A 413 15.70 -13.34 1.56
C ALA A 413 14.40 -13.05 2.34
N ASN A 414 13.79 -11.87 2.14
CA ASN A 414 12.52 -11.44 2.71
C ASN A 414 11.36 -11.48 1.68
N ILE A 415 11.56 -12.15 0.54
CA ILE A 415 10.57 -12.31 -0.52
C ILE A 415 9.97 -13.73 -0.44
N ASP A 416 8.70 -13.80 -0.06
CA ASP A 416 7.96 -15.02 0.25
C ASP A 416 7.17 -15.47 -1.01
N ILE A 417 7.78 -16.34 -1.84
CA ILE A 417 7.23 -16.80 -3.13
C ILE A 417 6.34 -18.05 -2.93
N GLY A 418 5.07 -17.99 -3.34
CA GLY A 418 4.15 -19.14 -3.32
C GLY A 418 4.22 -20.02 -4.58
N GLY A 419 4.44 -19.41 -5.73
CA GLY A 419 4.41 -20.02 -7.07
C GLY A 419 5.68 -19.72 -7.88
N VAL A 420 5.53 -19.07 -9.04
CA VAL A 420 6.64 -18.70 -9.94
C VAL A 420 7.20 -17.33 -9.56
N SER A 421 8.52 -17.15 -9.71
CA SER A 421 9.15 -15.83 -9.56
C SER A 421 9.98 -15.42 -10.77
N VAL A 422 9.91 -14.12 -11.08
CA VAL A 422 10.64 -13.44 -12.16
C VAL A 422 11.34 -12.22 -11.56
N GLY A 423 12.59 -11.98 -11.97
CA GLY A 423 13.42 -10.86 -11.48
C GLY A 423 14.01 -11.00 -10.08
N VAL A 424 13.43 -11.83 -9.19
CA VAL A 424 13.97 -12.06 -7.83
C VAL A 424 15.42 -12.58 -7.90
N PRO A 425 16.41 -11.90 -7.25
CA PRO A 425 17.80 -12.36 -7.26
C PRO A 425 17.98 -13.70 -6.55
N THR A 426 18.15 -14.78 -7.33
CA THR A 426 18.55 -16.09 -6.81
C THR A 426 19.96 -16.01 -6.23
N ALA A 427 20.14 -16.39 -4.96
CA ALA A 427 21.44 -16.37 -4.31
C ALA A 427 22.48 -17.18 -5.11
N SER A 428 23.54 -16.51 -5.56
CA SER A 428 24.52 -17.12 -6.46
C SER A 428 25.34 -18.20 -5.75
N VAL A 429 25.17 -19.46 -6.18
CA VAL A 429 25.83 -20.67 -5.62
C VAL A 429 27.37 -20.68 -5.85
N SER A 430 27.93 -19.59 -6.38
CA SER A 430 29.33 -19.41 -6.78
C SER A 430 30.35 -19.67 -5.63
N LEU A 431 29.97 -19.39 -4.39
CA LEU A 431 30.84 -19.62 -3.22
C LEU A 431 31.11 -21.11 -2.92
N ALA A 432 30.28 -22.03 -3.39
CA ALA A 432 30.53 -23.47 -3.28
C ALA A 432 31.57 -23.96 -4.32
N ALA A 433 31.54 -23.40 -5.55
CA ALA A 433 32.47 -23.76 -6.63
C ALA A 433 33.88 -23.18 -6.41
N GLY A 434 34.00 -22.05 -5.70
CA GLY A 434 35.31 -21.48 -5.33
C GLY A 434 36.06 -22.28 -4.26
N LEU A 435 35.36 -23.05 -3.42
CA LEU A 435 35.97 -23.75 -2.28
C LEU A 435 36.50 -25.15 -2.64
N THR A 436 36.03 -25.77 -3.73
CA THR A 436 36.57 -27.05 -4.23
C THR A 436 38.00 -26.95 -4.76
N GLY A 437 38.50 -25.74 -5.03
CA GLY A 437 39.90 -25.50 -5.38
C GLY A 437 40.89 -25.52 -4.20
N VAL A 438 40.38 -25.48 -2.95
CA VAL A 438 41.23 -25.37 -1.73
C VAL A 438 41.64 -26.74 -1.18
N SER A 439 41.17 -27.85 -1.76
CA SER A 439 41.44 -29.23 -1.32
C SER A 439 42.92 -29.66 -1.33
N ASN A 440 43.84 -28.86 -1.88
CA ASN A 440 45.29 -29.13 -1.89
C ASN A 440 46.13 -28.25 -0.94
N LEU A 441 45.53 -27.35 -0.14
CA LEU A 441 46.28 -26.55 0.83
C LEU A 441 46.63 -27.30 2.14
N SER A 442 46.02 -28.47 2.39
CA SER A 442 46.33 -29.34 3.54
C SER A 442 47.71 -30.01 3.48
N ALA A 443 48.43 -29.93 2.35
CA ALA A 443 49.79 -30.46 2.22
C ALA A 443 50.91 -29.44 2.54
N SER A 444 50.58 -28.16 2.75
CA SER A 444 51.58 -27.11 3.03
C SER A 444 51.76 -26.81 4.53
N SER A 445 50.78 -27.19 5.36
CA SER A 445 50.78 -26.90 6.81
C SER A 445 51.88 -27.64 7.60
N ASN A 446 52.44 -28.74 7.07
CA ASN A 446 53.49 -29.49 7.75
C ASN A 446 54.91 -28.94 7.52
N LYS A 447 55.15 -28.12 6.49
CA LYS A 447 56.49 -27.53 6.24
C LYS A 447 56.73 -26.22 6.99
N VAL A 448 55.69 -25.44 7.25
CA VAL A 448 55.79 -24.17 8.00
C VAL A 448 56.08 -24.42 9.50
N ALA A 449 55.73 -25.60 10.01
CA ALA A 449 56.02 -26.01 11.39
C ALA A 449 57.51 -26.38 11.64
N GLU A 450 58.19 -26.97 10.66
CA GLU A 450 59.61 -27.37 10.81
C GLU A 450 60.58 -26.17 10.65
N GLU A 451 60.22 -25.18 9.83
CA GLU A 451 61.05 -23.99 9.61
C GLU A 451 60.99 -23.01 10.81
N SER A 452 59.89 -23.00 11.58
CA SER A 452 59.75 -22.15 12.78
C SER A 452 60.53 -22.66 14.01
N THR A 453 60.91 -23.94 14.04
CA THR A 453 61.62 -24.54 15.19
C THR A 453 63.14 -24.39 15.07
N SER A 454 63.67 -24.11 13.87
CA SER A 454 65.10 -24.00 13.60
C SER A 454 65.65 -22.56 13.69
N SER A 455 64.79 -21.54 13.78
CA SER A 455 65.19 -20.13 13.97
C SER A 455 65.41 -19.72 15.43
N ILE A 456 64.81 -20.43 16.39
CA ILE A 456 64.88 -20.09 17.83
C ILE A 456 66.22 -20.55 18.46
N GLY A 457 66.90 -21.54 17.87
CA GLY A 457 68.17 -22.09 18.37
C GLY A 457 69.43 -21.26 18.09
N LYS A 458 69.35 -20.09 17.45
CA LYS A 458 70.53 -19.31 16.99
C LYS A 458 70.45 -17.78 17.21
N LEU A 459 69.78 -17.34 18.28
CA LEU A 459 69.83 -15.94 18.75
C LEU A 459 70.43 -15.80 20.16
N SER A 460 71.14 -16.83 20.62
CA SER A 460 71.98 -16.78 21.82
C SER A 460 73.43 -16.40 21.47
N GLU A 461 73.64 -15.21 20.91
CA GLU A 461 74.94 -14.52 21.03
C GLU A 461 74.84 -13.02 20.72
N ASN A 462 75.23 -12.20 21.70
CA ASN A 462 75.70 -10.82 21.55
C ASN A 462 74.73 -9.71 21.04
N SER A 463 73.74 -9.33 21.85
CA SER A 463 73.33 -7.92 22.06
C SER A 463 72.54 -7.79 23.37
N GLY A 464 73.03 -7.03 24.34
CA GLY A 464 72.41 -6.96 25.67
C GLY A 464 71.45 -5.78 25.85
N PHE A 465 70.15 -6.07 26.04
CA PHE A 465 69.22 -5.32 26.90
C PHE A 465 68.16 -6.29 27.42
N GLY A 466 67.99 -6.39 28.75
CA GLY A 466 67.26 -7.50 29.38
C GLY A 466 65.91 -7.12 30.00
N ASN A 467 65.04 -8.14 30.09
CA ASN A 467 63.87 -8.29 30.99
C ASN A 467 62.82 -7.16 31.07
N THR A 468 61.76 -7.27 30.27
CA THR A 468 60.37 -7.06 30.74
C THR A 468 59.41 -8.01 29.99
N PRO A 469 58.79 -9.01 30.64
CA PRO A 469 57.77 -9.85 30.01
C PRO A 469 56.39 -9.20 30.06
N MET A 470 55.83 -8.83 28.90
CA MET A 470 54.43 -8.41 28.78
C MET A 470 53.52 -9.63 28.61
N GLY A 471 52.89 -10.05 29.71
CA GLY A 471 51.87 -11.11 29.71
C GLY A 471 50.48 -10.58 29.31
N PHE A 472 49.71 -11.41 28.60
CA PHE A 472 48.33 -11.11 28.25
C PHE A 472 47.41 -11.24 29.47
N LEU A 473 46.49 -10.28 29.65
CA LEU A 473 45.49 -10.27 30.71
C LEU A 473 44.22 -10.99 30.27
N ASN A 474 43.82 -12.02 31.01
CA ASN A 474 42.50 -12.64 30.93
C ASN A 474 41.72 -12.28 32.21
N VAL A 475 40.48 -11.83 32.10
CA VAL A 475 39.66 -11.38 33.25
C VAL A 475 38.32 -12.09 33.22
N GLU A 476 38.11 -12.98 34.19
CA GLU A 476 36.86 -13.71 34.41
C GLU A 476 36.36 -13.37 35.82
N LEU A 477 35.14 -12.82 35.92
CA LEU A 477 34.57 -12.37 37.20
C LEU A 477 33.51 -13.35 37.69
N VAL A 478 33.92 -14.30 38.52
CA VAL A 478 33.03 -15.18 39.28
C VAL A 478 32.89 -14.60 40.69
N GLY A 479 31.68 -14.17 41.06
CA GLY A 479 31.41 -13.52 42.34
C GLY A 479 31.37 -14.50 43.53
N PHE A 480 31.68 -13.98 44.73
CA PHE A 480 31.39 -14.62 46.01
C PHE A 480 30.82 -13.58 46.98
N GLY A 481 29.83 -13.99 47.80
CA GLY A 481 29.05 -13.09 48.64
C GLY A 481 29.04 -13.44 50.13
N GLY A 482 28.31 -12.63 50.91
CA GLY A 482 28.12 -12.76 52.37
C GLY A 482 29.26 -12.13 53.19
N GLY A 483 29.05 -11.27 54.19
CA GLY A 483 27.81 -10.66 54.72
C GLY A 483 27.75 -10.79 56.25
N VAL A 484 27.45 -9.70 56.97
CA VAL A 484 26.80 -9.74 58.30
C VAL A 484 26.16 -8.39 58.67
N SER A 485 25.00 -8.52 59.29
CA SER A 485 24.05 -7.52 59.83
C SER A 485 24.63 -6.39 60.68
N ASN A 486 23.95 -5.23 60.68
CA ASN A 486 23.48 -4.67 61.95
C ASN A 486 22.16 -3.86 61.85
N THR A 487 21.09 -4.51 62.33
CA THR A 487 19.99 -3.98 63.17
C THR A 487 19.39 -2.57 62.95
N VAL A 488 18.08 -2.58 62.66
CA VAL A 488 17.11 -1.47 62.78
C VAL A 488 16.63 -1.34 64.24
N PRO A 489 16.18 -0.15 64.69
CA PRO A 489 14.87 -0.09 65.37
C PRO A 489 13.93 0.97 64.78
N THR A 490 12.63 0.67 64.83
CA THR A 490 11.53 1.44 64.26
C THR A 490 10.83 2.36 65.27
N THR A 491 9.92 3.19 64.74
CA THR A 491 8.69 3.73 65.39
C THR A 491 8.83 4.84 66.46
N GLY A 492 8.14 5.97 66.23
CA GLY A 492 8.02 7.08 67.17
C GLY A 492 7.12 8.22 66.65
N SER A 493 5.82 8.13 66.94
CA SER A 493 4.74 9.09 66.64
C SER A 493 5.02 10.58 66.87
N ASN A 494 4.36 11.46 66.10
CA ASN A 494 3.63 12.60 66.69
C ASN A 494 2.51 13.17 65.78
N LEU A 495 1.28 13.12 66.26
CA LEU A 495 0.21 14.08 65.91
C LEU A 495 0.48 15.40 66.64
N SER A 496 0.05 16.55 66.08
CA SER A 496 -0.90 17.49 66.74
C SER A 496 -0.88 18.93 66.20
N SER A 497 -2.06 19.40 65.74
CA SER A 497 -2.52 20.82 65.81
C SER A 497 -1.77 21.84 64.90
N MET A 498 -2.28 22.98 64.40
CA MET A 498 -3.57 23.73 64.42
C MET A 498 -3.79 24.35 63.00
N LYS A 499 -4.89 24.99 62.56
CA LYS A 499 -6.16 25.44 63.19
C LYS A 499 -7.30 25.51 62.14
N LYS A 500 -8.48 25.96 62.58
CA LYS A 500 -9.69 26.30 61.79
C LYS A 500 -9.67 27.75 61.26
N TYR A 501 -10.43 28.06 60.20
CA TYR A 501 -11.60 28.97 60.31
C TYR A 501 -12.56 28.85 59.08
N ASN A 502 -13.78 28.41 59.38
CA ASN A 502 -15.11 28.78 58.87
C ASN A 502 -15.18 29.91 57.81
N LYS A 503 -16.14 29.85 56.86
CA LYS A 503 -17.58 29.72 57.14
C LYS A 503 -18.36 28.92 56.09
#